data_AF-A0A7V4AKT7-F1
#
_entry.id   AF-A0A7V4AKT7-F1
#
_cell.length_a   1.000
_cell.length_b   1.000
_cell.length_c   1.000
_cell.angle_alpha   90.00
_cell.angle_beta   90.00
_cell.angle_gamma   90.00
#
_symmetry.space_group_name_H-M   'P 1'
#
loop_
_entity.id
_entity.type
_entity.pdbx_description
1 polymer ?
#
loop_
_entity_poly.entity_id
_entity_poly.type
_entity_poly.pdbx_seq_one_letter_code
_entity_poly.pdbx_strand_id
1 'polypeptide(L)' 'MVVDRIEVYLDGASEPLAVLKEPPYRLNLDTRKIPDGEHVLRVVTHFRGGGQEVREIPFTVNNYPDVMVLGLDEG' A
#
# COMPACT_ATOMS: atom_id res chain seq x y z
N MET A 1 -10.75 4.29 -19.71
CA MET A 1 -11.59 3.40 -18.89
C MET A 1 -11.99 4.15 -17.64
N VAL A 2 -13.25 4.12 -17.22
CA VAL A 2 -13.73 4.84 -16.02
C VAL A 2 -13.62 3.92 -14.81
N VAL A 3 -12.91 4.37 -13.76
CA VAL A 3 -12.78 3.66 -12.50
C VAL A 3 -14.12 3.69 -11.76
N ASP A 4 -14.54 2.53 -11.25
CA ASP A 4 -15.69 2.37 -10.36
C ASP A 4 -15.27 2.50 -8.89
N ARG A 5 -14.27 1.72 -8.48
CA ARG A 5 -13.66 1.78 -7.15
C ARG A 5 -12.28 1.14 -7.16
N ILE A 6 -11.51 1.43 -6.12
CA ILE A 6 -10.22 0.81 -5.83
C ILE A 6 -10.31 0.15 -4.46
N GLU A 7 -9.96 -1.12 -4.39
CA GLU A 7 -9.87 -1.88 -3.15
C GLU A 7 -8.39 -2.11 -2.82
N VAL A 8 -7.97 -1.84 -1.58
CA VAL A 8 -6.58 -2.03 -1.15
C VAL A 8 -6.54 -3.09 -0.06
N TYR A 9 -5.66 -4.07 -0.21
CA TYR A 9 -5.46 -5.20 0.69
C TYR A 9 -4.03 -5.19 1.23
N LEU A 10 -3.85 -5.59 2.49
CA LEU A 10 -2.55 -5.73 3.13
C LEU A 10 -2.24 -7.21 3.31
N ASP A 11 -1.05 -7.65 2.91
CA ASP A 11 -0.48 -8.99 3.18
C ASP A 11 -1.41 -10.17 2.86
N GLY A 12 -2.16 -10.06 1.76
CA GLY A 12 -3.06 -11.13 1.32
C GLY A 12 -4.35 -11.26 2.14
N ALA A 13 -4.69 -10.26 2.97
CA ALA A 13 -5.97 -10.23 3.69
C ALA A 13 -7.17 -10.45 2.75
N SER A 14 -8.20 -11.12 3.29
CA SER A 14 -9.45 -11.39 2.57
C SER A 14 -10.36 -10.17 2.47
N GLU A 15 -10.26 -9.25 3.42
CA GLU A 15 -11.01 -8.00 3.43
C GLU A 15 -10.11 -6.81 3.06
N PRO A 16 -10.62 -5.83 2.30
CA PRO A 16 -9.84 -4.66 1.97
C PRO A 16 -9.69 -3.75 3.19
N LEU A 17 -8.48 -3.21 3.39
CA LEU A 17 -8.22 -2.19 4.40
C LEU A 17 -8.88 -0.84 4.03
N ALA A 18 -9.14 -0.62 2.75
CA ALA A 18 -9.79 0.58 2.24
C ALA A 18 -10.51 0.31 0.91
N VAL A 19 -11.63 0.99 0.71
CA VAL A 19 -12.36 1.05 -0.56
C VAL A 19 -12.51 2.52 -0.97
N LEU A 20 -11.83 2.91 -2.05
CA LEU A 20 -11.79 4.28 -2.56
C LEU A 20 -12.70 4.40 -3.78
N LYS A 21 -13.72 5.27 -3.72
CA LYS A 21 -14.76 5.39 -4.76
C LYS A 21 -14.65 6.66 -5.60
N GLU A 22 -13.98 7.68 -5.10
CA GLU A 22 -13.94 9.00 -5.75
C GLU A 22 -12.51 9.57 -5.80
N PRO A 23 -12.15 10.28 -6.89
CA PRO A 23 -10.87 10.94 -7.00
C PRO A 23 -10.82 12.24 -6.17
N PRO A 24 -9.64 12.66 -5.68
CA PRO A 24 -8.35 11.97 -5.77
C PRO A 24 -8.29 10.76 -4.82
N TYR A 25 -7.90 9.60 -5.34
CA TYR A 25 -7.77 8.37 -4.54
C TYR A 25 -6.59 8.50 -3.58
N ARG A 26 -6.89 8.67 -2.29
CA ARG A 26 -5.90 8.79 -1.22
C ARG A 26 -6.07 7.68 -0.21
N LEU A 27 -4.97 7.05 0.16
CA LEU A 27 -4.90 6.09 1.24
C LEU A 27 -4.03 6.68 2.36
N ASN A 28 -4.60 6.77 3.56
CA ASN A 28 -3.83 7.06 4.77
C ASN A 28 -3.62 5.75 5.52
N LEU A 29 -2.39 5.28 5.56
CA LEU A 29 -2.00 4.04 6.21
C LEU A 29 -1.26 4.36 7.52
N ASP A 30 -1.82 3.93 8.65
CA ASP A 30 -1.15 4.02 9.95
C ASP A 30 -0.27 2.79 10.17
N THR A 31 1.02 2.92 9.86
CA THR A 31 1.99 1.80 9.92
C THR A 31 2.34 1.37 11.35
N ARG A 32 1.98 2.16 12.38
CA ARG A 32 2.27 1.83 13.80
C ARG A 32 1.56 0.57 14.28
N LYS A 33 0.55 0.12 13.54
CA LYS A 33 -0.23 -1.11 13.82
C LYS A 33 0.20 -2.29 12.94
N ILE A 34 1.13 -2.06 12.03
CA ILE A 34 1.67 -3.07 11.13
C ILE A 34 2.99 -3.54 11.74
N PRO A 35 3.26 -4.86 11.84
CA PRO A 35 4.55 -5.36 12.30
C PRO A 35 5.70 -4.79 11.47
N ASP A 36 6.91 -4.80 12.03
CA ASP A 36 8.09 -4.44 11.24
C ASP A 36 8.47 -5.58 10.30
N GLY A 37 8.96 -5.24 9.12
CA GLY A 37 9.33 -6.20 8.09
C GLY A 37 8.81 -5.85 6.70
N GLU A 38 8.86 -6.83 5.80
CA GLU A 38 8.35 -6.71 4.44
C GLU A 38 6.85 -6.94 4.40
N HIS A 39 6.16 -6.07 3.66
CA HIS A 39 4.72 -6.09 3.48
C HIS A 39 4.36 -5.84 2.01
N VAL A 40 3.15 -6.21 1.63
CA VAL A 40 2.64 -5.98 0.28
C VAL A 40 1.25 -5.37 0.32
N LEU A 41 1.08 -4.23 -0.36
CA LEU A 41 -0.24 -3.71 -0.70
C LEU A 41 -0.68 -4.30 -2.04
N ARG A 42 -1.80 -5.02 -2.04
CA ARG A 42 -2.47 -5.45 -3.26
C ARG A 42 -3.61 -4.49 -3.57
N VAL A 43 -3.48 -3.75 -4.66
CA VAL A 43 -4.44 -2.75 -5.14
C VAL A 43 -5.24 -3.35 -6.28
N VAL A 44 -6.56 -3.45 -6.11
CA VAL A 44 -7.49 -3.96 -7.12
C VAL A 44 -8.34 -2.79 -7.63
N THR A 45 -8.15 -2.41 -8.89
CA THR A 45 -8.93 -1.36 -9.54
C THR A 45 -10.07 -2.00 -10.32
N HIS A 46 -11.31 -1.64 -9.97
CA HIS A 46 -12.50 -2.06 -10.70
C HIS A 46 -12.90 -0.97 -11.68
N PHE A 47 -13.15 -1.33 -12.93
CA PHE A 47 -13.66 -0.41 -13.96
C PHE A 47 -15.16 -0.60 -14.16
N ARG A 48 -15.88 0.47 -14.51
CA ARG A 48 -17.33 0.42 -14.79
C ARG A 48 -17.70 -0.53 -15.94
N GLY A 49 -16.75 -0.88 -16.80
CA GLY A 49 -16.91 -1.87 -17.87
C GLY A 49 -16.74 -3.33 -17.44
N GLY A 50 -16.61 -3.60 -16.13
CA GLY A 50 -16.46 -4.95 -15.55
C GLY A 50 -15.01 -5.47 -15.47
N GLY A 51 -14.08 -4.84 -16.19
CA GLY A 51 -12.65 -5.16 -16.10
C GLY A 51 -12.06 -4.86 -14.74
N GLN A 52 -10.98 -5.57 -14.40
CA GLN A 52 -10.19 -5.37 -13.19
C GLN A 52 -8.71 -5.31 -13.52
N GLU A 53 -7.96 -4.51 -12.76
CA GLU A 53 -6.51 -4.47 -12.79
C GLU A 53 -5.98 -4.67 -11.36
N VAL A 54 -4.96 -5.52 -11.21
CA VAL A 54 -4.32 -5.81 -9.92
C VAL A 54 -2.89 -5.31 -9.96
N ARG A 55 -2.47 -4.60 -8.93
CA ARG A 55 -1.08 -4.16 -8.72
C ARG A 55 -0.63 -4.51 -7.32
N GLU A 56 0.54 -5.11 -7.21
CA GLU A 56 1.22 -5.36 -5.94
C GLU A 56 2.31 -4.31 -5.73
N ILE A 57 2.34 -3.71 -4.54
CA ILE A 57 3.30 -2.68 -4.14
C ILE A 57 3.99 -3.19 -2.87
N PRO A 58 5.21 -3.74 -2.98
CA PRO A 58 5.99 -4.11 -1.82
C PRO A 58 6.45 -2.85 -1.07
N PHE A 59 6.47 -2.92 0.26
CA PHE A 59 6.99 -1.88 1.13
C PHE A 59 7.57 -2.50 2.41
N THR A 60 8.41 -1.76 3.10
CA THR A 60 8.98 -2.19 4.37
C THR A 60 8.49 -1.27 5.48
N VAL A 61 8.04 -1.87 6.58
CA VAL A 61 7.71 -1.14 7.80
C VAL A 61 8.89 -1.26 8.76
N ASN A 62 9.32 -0.11 9.27
CA ASN A 62 10.27 -0.03 10.37
C ASN A 62 9.75 1.03 11.35
N ASN A 63 9.10 0.56 12.43
CA ASN A 63 8.58 1.40 13.49
C ASN A 63 9.56 1.56 14.66
N TYR A 64 10.73 0.93 14.62
CA TYR A 64 11.79 1.17 15.60
C TYR A 64 12.47 2.53 15.37
N PRO A 65 12.91 3.21 16.45
CA PRO A 65 13.80 4.35 16.31
C PRO A 65 15.10 3.88 15.68
N ASP A 66 15.37 4.36 14.47
CA ASP A 66 16.58 4.05 13.72
C ASP A 66 17.36 5.33 13.40
N VAL A 67 18.68 5.24 13.38
CA VAL A 67 19.59 6.32 12.99
C VAL A 67 20.27 5.91 11.70
N MET A 68 19.73 6.38 10.57
CA MET A 68 20.33 6.19 9.26
C MET A 68 21.46 7.22 9.05
N VAL A 69 22.70 6.75 8.93
CA VAL A 69 23.85 7.58 8.57
C VAL A 69 24.18 7.37 7.09
N LEU A 70 24.09 8.43 6.29
CA LEU A 70 24.39 8.42 4.86
C LEU A 70 25.65 9.24 4.57
N GLY A 71 26.49 8.75 3.65
CA GLY A 71 27.61 9.54 3.10
C GLY A 71 28.89 9.58 3.95
N LEU A 72 29.07 8.63 4.86
CA LEU A 72 30.40 8.37 5.42
C LEU A 72 31.19 7.50 4.44
N ASP A 73 32.39 7.95 4.11
CA ASP A 73 33.40 7.14 3.43
C ASP A 73 34.37 6.61 4.49
N GLU A 74 34.85 5.37 4.33
CA GLU A 74 35.90 4.84 5.20
C GLU A 74 37.19 5.61 4.87
N GLY A 75 37.50 6.62 5.69
CA GLY A 75 38.72 7.42 5.54
C GLY A 75 40.00 6.61 5.63
#